data_AF-A0A3Q3KVE2-F1
#
_entry.id   AF-A0A3Q3KVE2-F1
#
_cell.length_a   1.000
_cell.length_b   1.000
_cell.length_c   1.000
_cell.angle_alpha   90.00
_cell.angle_beta   90.00
_cell.angle_gamma   90.00
#
_symmetry.space_group_name_H-M   'P 1'
#
loop_
_entity.id
_entity.type
_entity.pdbx_description
1 polymer ?
#
loop_
_entity_poly.entity_id
_entity_poly.type
_entity_poly.pdbx_seq_one_letter_code
_entity_poly.pdbx_strand_id
1 'polypeptide(L)'
;MEVKLSKGTYEEVELGHGSQIPYRIRTVGLYLVIESDIGLAVLWDRKTTVRILLEPQHSGEVCGLCGDFNGDGLNDFTTQDQLVVSNPVDFANSWKLFSTCPDVEMNVNPCEATPNRHQWAKIMCSIITGDTFKDCHNKVDPLPFHENCVKDSCACDTGGDCECFCTAVAAYAQACNEAGVCVAWRTPDICPVYCDYYNNPGDCLWHYSTCHTPCYKTCLNPQGICSQPTPNLEGCYPQCPNEKPIF
;
A
#
# COMPACT_ATOMS: atom_id res chain seq x y z
N MET A 1 -14.11 9.15 -16.94
CA MET A 1 -14.40 7.95 -16.14
C MET A 1 -13.94 8.22 -14.72
N GLU A 2 -14.64 7.70 -13.72
CA GLU A 2 -14.22 7.64 -12.32
C GLU A 2 -13.99 6.17 -11.95
N VAL A 3 -12.88 5.86 -11.26
CA VAL A 3 -12.61 4.50 -10.77
C VAL A 3 -12.80 4.49 -9.25
N LYS A 4 -13.73 3.68 -8.76
CA LYS A 4 -14.03 3.54 -7.32
C LYS A 4 -13.48 2.23 -6.79
N LEU A 5 -12.56 2.31 -5.83
CA LEU A 5 -12.01 1.16 -5.13
C LEU A 5 -12.81 0.90 -3.87
N SER A 6 -13.41 -0.28 -3.74
CA SER A 6 -14.18 -0.64 -2.54
C SER A 6 -14.31 -2.16 -2.40
N LYS A 7 -14.38 -2.65 -1.15
CA LYS A 7 -14.65 -4.06 -0.83
C LYS A 7 -13.76 -5.06 -1.59
N GLY A 8 -12.47 -4.73 -1.73
CA GLY A 8 -11.48 -5.55 -2.45
C GLY A 8 -11.63 -5.60 -3.97
N THR A 9 -12.54 -4.82 -4.57
CA THR A 9 -12.79 -4.73 -6.01
C THR A 9 -12.79 -3.26 -6.49
N TYR A 10 -12.99 -3.06 -7.80
CA TYR A 10 -13.15 -1.75 -8.40
C TYR A 10 -14.42 -1.68 -9.25
N GLU A 11 -14.96 -0.47 -9.39
CA GLU A 11 -16.07 -0.14 -10.29
C GLU A 11 -15.67 1.08 -11.14
N GLU A 12 -16.03 1.05 -12.42
CA GLU A 12 -15.82 2.16 -13.34
C GLU A 12 -17.15 2.89 -13.58
N VAL A 13 -17.18 4.19 -13.30
CA VAL A 13 -18.37 5.03 -13.42
C VAL A 13 -18.14 6.09 -14.50
N GLU A 14 -19.04 6.14 -15.47
CA GLU A 14 -19.02 7.19 -16.49
C GLU A 14 -19.54 8.51 -15.89
N LEU A 15 -18.69 9.54 -15.90
CA LEU A 15 -19.04 10.87 -15.40
C LEU A 15 -19.83 11.71 -16.42
N GLY A 16 -19.97 11.26 -17.68
CA GLY A 16 -20.68 11.98 -18.74
C GLY A 16 -20.04 13.31 -19.19
N HIS A 17 -18.95 13.74 -18.57
CA HIS A 17 -18.19 14.95 -18.90
C HIS A 17 -16.69 14.80 -18.57
N GLY A 18 -15.83 15.61 -19.20
CA GLY A 18 -14.39 15.69 -18.93
C GLY A 18 -13.50 14.99 -19.95
N SER A 19 -12.20 15.26 -19.87
CA SER A 19 -11.18 14.64 -20.73
C SER A 19 -11.09 13.14 -20.48
N GLN A 20 -11.04 12.34 -21.54
CA GLN A 20 -10.72 10.92 -21.43
C GLN A 20 -9.21 10.76 -21.25
N ILE A 21 -8.79 10.50 -20.02
CA ILE A 21 -7.42 10.15 -19.69
C ILE A 21 -7.27 8.63 -19.88
N PRO A 22 -6.38 8.15 -20.75
CA PRO A 22 -6.13 6.72 -20.85
C PRO A 22 -5.50 6.20 -19.55
N TYR A 23 -6.02 5.09 -19.06
CA TYR A 23 -5.50 4.39 -17.90
C TYR A 23 -5.62 2.89 -18.08
N ARG A 24 -4.91 2.14 -17.24
CA ARG A 24 -4.91 0.68 -17.22
C ARG A 24 -5.04 0.19 -15.79
N ILE A 25 -5.91 -0.79 -15.58
CA ILE A 25 -6.07 -1.48 -14.30
C ILE A 25 -5.51 -2.89 -14.43
N ARG A 26 -4.66 -3.30 -13.48
CA ARG A 26 -4.04 -4.62 -13.44
C ARG A 26 -4.09 -5.17 -12.02
N THR A 27 -4.27 -6.50 -11.90
CA THR A 27 -3.95 -7.19 -10.64
C THR A 27 -2.50 -7.65 -10.72
N VAL A 28 -1.68 -7.25 -9.75
CA VAL A 28 -0.25 -7.55 -9.69
C VAL A 28 0.08 -8.07 -8.29
N GLY A 29 0.30 -9.38 -8.18
CA GLY A 29 0.48 -10.04 -6.89
C GLY A 29 -0.75 -9.82 -6.00
N LEU A 30 -0.53 -9.28 -4.79
CA LEU A 30 -1.62 -8.96 -3.86
C LEU A 30 -2.32 -7.63 -4.16
N TYR A 31 -1.83 -6.83 -5.09
CA TYR A 31 -2.25 -5.45 -5.30
C TYR A 31 -3.15 -5.30 -6.54
N LEU A 32 -4.02 -4.30 -6.48
CA LEU A 32 -4.61 -3.68 -7.66
C LEU A 32 -3.77 -2.45 -8.01
N VAL A 33 -3.34 -2.37 -9.26
CA VAL A 33 -2.50 -1.29 -9.78
C VAL A 33 -3.26 -0.56 -10.88
N ILE A 34 -3.43 0.74 -10.71
CA ILE A 34 -3.96 1.66 -11.72
C ILE A 34 -2.80 2.50 -12.21
N GLU A 35 -2.58 2.56 -13.52
CA GLU A 35 -1.58 3.42 -14.16
C GLU A 35 -2.26 4.30 -15.18
N SER A 36 -1.81 5.54 -15.28
CA SER A 36 -2.40 6.55 -16.15
C SER A 36 -1.33 7.27 -16.97
N ASP A 37 -1.67 7.63 -18.20
CA ASP A 37 -0.75 8.29 -19.15
C ASP A 37 -0.30 9.68 -18.68
N ILE A 38 -0.95 10.25 -17.66
CA ILE A 38 -0.53 11.51 -17.03
C ILE A 38 0.60 11.34 -16.01
N GLY A 39 1.17 10.15 -15.85
CA GLY A 39 2.25 9.92 -14.87
C GLY A 39 1.75 9.71 -13.44
N LEU A 40 0.54 9.17 -13.28
CA LEU A 40 -0.05 8.79 -11.99
C LEU A 40 -0.16 7.27 -11.93
N ALA A 41 0.27 6.68 -10.82
CA ALA A 41 -0.05 5.30 -10.48
C ALA A 41 -0.63 5.18 -9.07
N VAL A 42 -1.64 4.32 -8.91
CA VAL A 42 -2.26 4.00 -7.62
C VAL A 42 -2.12 2.51 -7.38
N LEU A 43 -1.48 2.15 -6.27
CA LEU A 43 -1.33 0.79 -5.80
C LEU A 43 -2.20 0.61 -4.56
N TRP A 44 -3.10 -0.35 -4.59
CA TRP A 44 -3.98 -0.67 -3.48
C TRP A 44 -3.87 -2.14 -3.11
N ASP A 45 -3.64 -2.42 -1.83
CA ASP A 45 -3.54 -3.78 -1.28
C ASP A 45 -4.89 -4.52 -1.21
N ARG A 46 -5.97 -3.91 -1.73
CA ARG A 46 -7.36 -4.38 -1.65
C ARG A 46 -7.95 -4.35 -0.23
N LYS A 47 -7.25 -3.69 0.69
CA LYS A 47 -7.61 -3.49 2.10
C LYS A 47 -7.51 -2.01 2.42
N THR A 48 -6.51 -1.60 3.20
CA THR A 48 -6.38 -0.25 3.76
C THR A 48 -5.14 0.50 3.27
N THR A 49 -4.17 -0.17 2.65
CA THR A 49 -2.95 0.48 2.16
C THR A 49 -3.15 0.97 0.73
N VAL A 50 -3.17 2.29 0.55
CA VAL A 50 -3.14 2.95 -0.76
C VAL A 50 -1.81 3.68 -0.89
N ARG A 51 -1.17 3.52 -2.05
CA ARG A 51 0.08 4.21 -2.39
C ARG A 51 -0.09 4.91 -3.71
N ILE A 52 0.22 6.20 -3.71
CA ILE A 52 0.11 7.08 -4.87
C ILE A 52 1.52 7.39 -5.31
N LEU A 53 1.83 7.09 -6.57
CA LEU A 53 3.08 7.43 -7.21
C LEU A 53 2.81 8.49 -8.27
N LEU A 54 3.58 9.56 -8.23
CA LEU A 54 3.51 10.68 -9.17
C LEU A 54 4.84 10.87 -9.87
N GLU A 55 4.81 11.07 -11.18
CA GLU A 55 5.98 11.51 -11.93
C GLU A 55 6.45 12.91 -11.51
N PRO A 56 7.76 13.22 -11.58
CA PRO A 56 8.32 14.49 -11.10
C PRO A 56 7.69 15.76 -11.70
N GLN A 57 7.03 15.65 -12.85
CA GLN A 57 6.31 16.76 -13.49
C GLN A 57 5.16 17.33 -12.65
N HIS A 58 4.69 16.61 -11.64
CA HIS A 58 3.64 17.06 -10.71
C HIS A 58 4.19 17.74 -9.44
N SER A 59 5.52 17.89 -9.33
CA SER A 59 6.17 18.51 -8.17
C SER A 59 5.69 19.95 -7.95
N GLY A 60 5.07 20.23 -6.80
CA GLY A 60 4.54 21.55 -6.45
C GLY A 60 3.20 21.90 -7.13
N GLU A 61 2.61 20.98 -7.88
CA GLU A 61 1.35 21.17 -8.62
C GLU A 61 0.17 20.41 -7.97
N VAL A 62 0.42 19.72 -6.86
CA VAL A 62 -0.57 18.96 -6.11
C VAL A 62 -0.79 19.55 -4.72
N CYS A 63 -1.89 19.16 -4.10
CA CYS A 63 -2.21 19.52 -2.72
C CYS A 63 -3.10 18.45 -2.11
N GLY A 64 -3.20 18.44 -0.77
CA GLY A 64 -4.03 17.51 -0.03
C GLY A 64 -3.30 16.91 1.16
N LEU A 65 -3.85 15.81 1.68
CA LEU A 65 -3.27 15.10 2.83
C LEU A 65 -1.88 14.50 2.55
N CYS A 66 -1.47 14.39 1.28
CA CYS A 66 -0.15 13.90 0.88
C CYS A 66 0.88 15.03 0.64
N GLY A 67 0.58 16.27 1.04
CA GLY A 67 1.44 17.42 0.82
C GLY A 67 1.36 17.96 -0.61
N ASP A 68 2.37 18.72 -1.02
CA ASP A 68 2.44 19.37 -2.34
C ASP A 68 3.52 18.79 -3.27
N PHE A 69 4.25 17.78 -2.81
CA PHE A 69 5.29 17.06 -3.55
C PHE A 69 6.44 17.97 -4.05
N ASN A 70 6.74 19.08 -3.38
CA ASN A 70 7.85 19.98 -3.74
C ASN A 70 9.23 19.54 -3.19
N GLY A 71 9.28 18.53 -2.31
CA GLY A 71 10.49 18.02 -1.65
C GLY A 71 10.83 18.66 -0.29
N ASP A 72 10.01 19.57 0.23
CA ASP A 72 10.14 20.25 1.52
C ASP A 72 9.05 19.79 2.51
N GLY A 73 9.37 18.79 3.32
CA GLY A 73 8.43 18.25 4.31
C GLY A 73 8.05 19.23 5.44
N LEU A 74 8.66 20.42 5.54
CA LEU A 74 8.30 21.42 6.54
C LEU A 74 7.01 22.17 6.20
N ASN A 75 6.57 22.14 4.94
CA ASN A 75 5.38 22.84 4.48
C ASN A 75 4.23 21.90 4.05
N ASP A 76 4.41 20.58 4.14
CA ASP A 76 3.40 19.60 3.74
C ASP A 76 2.07 19.76 4.49
N PHE A 77 2.08 20.32 5.71
CA PHE A 77 0.88 20.66 6.46
C PHE A 77 0.29 22.02 6.04
N THR A 78 0.02 22.16 4.74
CA THR A 78 -0.66 23.33 4.15
C THR A 78 -2.16 23.08 4.03
N THR A 79 -2.97 23.97 4.60
CA THR A 79 -4.44 23.87 4.56
C THR A 79 -5.03 24.27 3.21
N GLN A 80 -6.33 24.02 2.99
CA GLN A 80 -7.04 24.51 1.79
C GLN A 80 -6.98 26.04 1.63
N ASP A 81 -6.88 26.78 2.75
CA ASP A 81 -6.73 28.24 2.78
C ASP A 81 -5.29 28.71 2.57
N GLN A 82 -4.38 27.81 2.17
CA GLN A 82 -2.96 28.09 1.91
C GLN A 82 -2.17 28.54 3.15
N LEU A 83 -2.57 28.05 4.33
CA LEU A 83 -1.87 28.31 5.58
C LEU A 83 -1.05 27.10 6.00
N VAL A 84 0.23 27.30 6.27
CA VAL A 84 1.10 26.27 6.86
C VAL A 84 0.82 26.20 8.36
N VAL A 85 0.43 25.02 8.84
CA VAL A 85 0.13 24.77 10.26
C VAL A 85 1.04 23.67 10.83
N SER A 86 1.26 23.69 12.14
CA SER A 86 2.08 22.68 12.82
C SER A 86 1.26 21.51 13.38
N ASN A 87 -0.05 21.68 13.52
CA ASN A 87 -0.94 20.68 14.11
C ASN A 87 -1.52 19.78 13.02
N PRO A 88 -1.24 18.46 13.03
CA PRO A 88 -1.75 17.53 12.02
C PRO A 88 -3.28 17.40 12.05
N VAL A 89 -3.93 17.63 13.19
CA VAL A 89 -5.40 17.55 13.31
C VAL A 89 -6.05 18.73 12.60
N ASP A 90 -5.55 19.95 12.81
CA ASP A 90 -6.04 21.15 12.13
C ASP A 90 -5.83 21.05 10.61
N PHE A 91 -4.65 20.57 10.20
CA PHE A 91 -4.34 20.25 8.80
C PHE A 91 -5.34 19.26 8.21
N ALA A 92 -5.53 18.09 8.84
CA ALA A 92 -6.40 17.05 8.32
C ALA A 92 -7.88 17.46 8.26
N ASN A 93 -8.38 18.16 9.27
CA ASN A 93 -9.75 18.69 9.29
C ASN A 93 -9.99 19.69 8.14
N SER A 94 -8.98 20.47 7.74
CA SER A 94 -9.09 21.41 6.62
C SER A 94 -9.32 20.74 5.27
N TRP A 95 -9.01 19.46 5.13
CA TRP A 95 -9.13 18.69 3.88
C TRP A 95 -10.41 17.85 3.77
N LYS A 96 -11.37 17.99 4.69
CA LYS A 96 -12.65 17.29 4.60
C LYS A 96 -13.45 17.74 3.37
N LEU A 97 -14.06 16.78 2.67
CA LEU A 97 -14.82 17.06 1.45
C LEU A 97 -16.13 17.80 1.73
N PHE A 98 -16.81 17.45 2.83
CA PHE A 98 -18.10 18.04 3.22
C PHE A 98 -17.97 18.76 4.55
N SER A 99 -18.49 19.99 4.62
CA SER A 99 -18.52 20.79 5.85
C SER A 99 -19.39 20.16 6.95
N THR A 100 -20.32 19.28 6.59
CA THR A 100 -21.16 18.52 7.52
C THR A 100 -20.41 17.40 8.24
N CYS A 101 -19.23 17.01 7.76
CA CYS A 101 -18.38 16.06 8.48
C CYS A 101 -17.85 16.73 9.77
N PRO A 102 -17.93 16.04 10.92
CA PRO A 102 -17.44 16.57 12.19
C PRO A 102 -15.93 16.74 12.16
N ASP A 103 -15.44 17.75 12.88
CA ASP A 103 -14.01 17.90 13.11
C ASP A 103 -13.53 16.88 14.15
N VAL A 104 -12.33 16.37 13.94
CA VAL A 104 -11.63 15.58 14.95
C VAL A 104 -11.01 16.56 15.96
N GLU A 105 -11.33 16.42 17.24
CA GLU A 105 -10.78 17.30 18.29
C GLU A 105 -9.44 16.79 18.84
N MET A 106 -9.30 15.46 18.96
CA MET A 106 -8.12 14.82 19.52
C MET A 106 -7.84 13.48 18.88
N ASN A 107 -6.55 13.19 18.68
CA ASN A 107 -6.10 11.87 18.25
C ASN A 107 -5.96 10.97 19.48
N VAL A 108 -6.94 10.09 19.71
CA VAL A 108 -6.94 9.16 20.83
C VAL A 108 -5.98 8.02 20.56
N ASN A 109 -5.07 7.74 21.50
CA ASN A 109 -4.18 6.59 21.42
C ASN A 109 -4.99 5.28 21.57
N PRO A 110 -5.09 4.43 20.52
CA PRO A 110 -5.90 3.22 20.59
C PRO A 110 -5.44 2.25 21.69
N CYS A 111 -4.14 2.18 21.96
CA CYS A 111 -3.59 1.30 23.00
C CYS A 111 -3.89 1.77 24.42
N GLU A 112 -4.24 3.05 24.63
CA GLU A 112 -4.75 3.55 25.91
C GLU A 112 -6.23 3.23 26.06
N ALA A 113 -7.00 3.27 24.96
CA ALA A 113 -8.40 2.86 24.95
C ALA A 113 -8.57 1.33 25.14
N THR A 114 -7.63 0.53 24.64
CA THR A 114 -7.65 -0.95 24.76
C THR A 114 -6.36 -1.52 25.41
N PRO A 115 -6.07 -1.24 26.69
CA PRO A 115 -4.80 -1.61 27.34
C PRO A 115 -4.49 -3.11 27.31
N ASN A 116 -5.52 -3.96 27.35
CA ASN A 116 -5.37 -5.43 27.32
C ASN A 116 -4.75 -5.95 26.01
N ARG A 117 -4.84 -5.17 24.91
CA ARG A 117 -4.29 -5.55 23.60
C ARG A 117 -2.85 -5.08 23.41
N HIS A 118 -2.43 -4.07 24.17
CA HIS A 118 -1.16 -3.38 23.96
C HIS A 118 0.05 -4.31 24.06
N GLN A 119 0.06 -5.23 25.04
CA GLN A 119 1.16 -6.17 25.21
C GLN A 119 1.25 -7.16 24.03
N TRP A 120 0.12 -7.68 23.58
CA TRP A 120 0.06 -8.56 22.41
C TRP A 120 0.52 -7.83 21.14
N ALA A 121 0.04 -6.61 20.92
CA ALA A 121 0.42 -5.77 19.79
C ALA A 121 1.94 -5.53 19.75
N LYS A 122 2.56 -5.17 20.87
CA LYS A 122 4.03 -5.01 20.96
C LYS A 122 4.79 -6.29 20.60
N ILE A 123 4.34 -7.43 21.13
CA ILE A 123 5.01 -8.72 20.87
C ILE A 123 4.92 -9.06 19.38
N MET A 124 3.73 -8.97 18.79
CA MET A 124 3.53 -9.33 17.38
C MET A 124 4.29 -8.37 16.44
N CYS A 125 4.17 -7.06 16.67
CA CYS A 125 4.83 -6.04 15.84
C CYS A 125 6.34 -6.01 16.00
N SER A 126 6.92 -6.65 17.03
CA SER A 126 8.38 -6.75 17.21
C SER A 126 9.11 -7.42 16.05
N ILE A 127 8.40 -8.15 15.18
CA ILE A 127 8.98 -8.67 13.94
C ILE A 127 9.64 -7.56 13.10
N ILE A 128 9.06 -6.35 13.08
CA ILE A 128 9.54 -5.19 12.30
C ILE A 128 10.93 -4.74 12.77
N THR A 129 11.16 -4.74 14.08
CA THR A 129 12.43 -4.35 14.72
C THR A 129 13.35 -5.54 15.01
N GLY A 130 12.89 -6.76 14.74
CA GLY A 130 13.62 -8.00 14.99
C GLY A 130 14.50 -8.43 13.82
N ASP A 131 15.12 -9.60 13.98
CA ASP A 131 16.11 -10.14 13.05
C ASP A 131 15.57 -10.39 11.63
N THR A 132 14.26 -10.62 11.48
CA THR A 132 13.61 -10.84 10.18
C THR A 132 13.88 -9.70 9.20
N PHE A 133 13.93 -8.45 9.69
CA PHE A 133 14.12 -7.25 8.87
C PHE A 133 15.49 -6.59 9.07
N LYS A 134 16.45 -7.24 9.74
CA LYS A 134 17.75 -6.65 10.10
C LYS A 134 18.49 -5.98 8.93
N ASP A 135 18.42 -6.58 7.74
CA ASP A 135 19.13 -6.09 6.55
C ASP A 135 18.46 -4.81 5.98
N CYS A 136 17.18 -4.58 6.29
CA CYS A 136 16.43 -3.40 5.91
C CYS A 136 16.54 -2.25 6.91
N HIS A 137 16.85 -2.51 8.19
CA HIS A 137 16.92 -1.48 9.24
C HIS A 137 17.88 -0.33 8.91
N ASN A 138 18.95 -0.59 8.15
CA ASN A 138 19.91 0.42 7.71
C ASN A 138 19.45 1.23 6.48
N LYS A 139 18.32 0.86 5.88
CA LYS A 139 17.76 1.46 4.66
C LYS A 139 16.45 2.19 4.94
N VAL A 140 15.62 1.64 5.82
CA VAL A 140 14.34 2.20 6.22
C VAL A 140 14.22 2.11 7.73
N ASP A 141 13.99 3.23 8.40
CA ASP A 141 13.81 3.29 9.85
C ASP A 141 12.60 2.43 10.27
N PRO A 142 12.78 1.37 11.09
CA PRO A 142 11.69 0.50 11.51
C PRO A 142 10.76 1.14 12.54
N LEU A 143 11.20 2.18 13.27
CA LEU A 143 10.46 2.70 14.43
C LEU A 143 9.07 3.23 14.07
N PRO A 144 8.88 4.09 13.04
CA PRO A 144 7.55 4.56 12.68
C PRO A 144 6.60 3.43 12.26
N PHE A 145 7.11 2.42 11.56
CA PHE A 145 6.33 1.26 11.13
C PHE A 145 5.93 0.36 12.29
N HIS A 146 6.84 0.14 13.24
CA HIS A 146 6.55 -0.59 14.47
C HIS A 146 5.49 0.12 15.31
N GLU A 147 5.61 1.44 15.50
CA GLU A 147 4.62 2.22 16.25
C GLU A 147 3.24 2.20 15.60
N ASN A 148 3.18 2.34 14.27
CA ASN A 148 1.92 2.24 13.52
C ASN A 148 1.31 0.82 13.63
N CYS A 149 2.12 -0.23 13.47
CA CYS A 149 1.67 -1.61 13.65
C CYS A 149 1.04 -1.83 15.04
N VAL A 150 1.67 -1.29 16.10
CA VAL A 150 1.16 -1.41 17.47
C VAL A 150 -0.18 -0.67 17.61
N LYS A 151 -0.28 0.57 17.11
CA LYS A 151 -1.52 1.36 17.15
C LYS A 151 -2.65 0.65 16.41
N ASP A 152 -2.41 0.17 15.19
CA ASP A 152 -3.40 -0.52 14.37
C ASP A 152 -3.87 -1.82 15.03
N SER A 153 -2.94 -2.60 15.58
CA SER A 153 -3.22 -3.86 16.29
C SER A 153 -4.02 -3.66 17.59
N CYS A 154 -3.84 -2.52 18.27
CA CYS A 154 -4.67 -2.12 19.41
C CYS A 154 -6.07 -1.66 18.99
N ALA A 155 -6.18 -0.97 17.85
CA ALA A 155 -7.43 -0.42 17.33
C ALA A 155 -8.36 -1.48 16.73
N CYS A 156 -7.82 -2.57 16.19
CA CYS A 156 -8.62 -3.68 15.66
C CYS A 156 -9.14 -4.57 16.79
N ASP A 157 -10.23 -4.14 17.44
CA ASP A 157 -10.82 -4.77 18.63
C ASP A 157 -12.17 -5.47 18.38
N THR A 158 -12.72 -5.33 17.17
CA THR A 158 -14.00 -5.91 16.75
C THR A 158 -13.86 -7.21 15.94
N GLY A 159 -12.64 -7.76 15.85
CA GLY A 159 -12.29 -8.93 15.05
C GLY A 159 -11.49 -8.54 13.79
N GLY A 160 -10.68 -9.46 13.28
CA GLY A 160 -9.77 -9.19 12.14
C GLY A 160 -8.37 -8.71 12.56
N ASP A 161 -8.00 -8.89 13.83
CA ASP A 161 -6.75 -8.41 14.43
C ASP A 161 -5.50 -8.87 13.67
N CYS A 162 -5.53 -10.12 13.18
CA CYS A 162 -4.46 -10.67 12.35
C CYS A 162 -4.32 -9.92 11.03
N GLU A 163 -5.42 -9.44 10.44
CA GLU A 163 -5.39 -8.71 9.18
C GLU A 163 -4.72 -7.34 9.33
N CYS A 164 -5.04 -6.60 10.40
CA CYS A 164 -4.41 -5.30 10.68
C CYS A 164 -2.89 -5.44 10.90
N PHE A 165 -2.49 -6.42 11.71
CA PHE A 165 -1.09 -6.77 11.91
C PHE A 165 -0.38 -7.11 10.58
N CYS A 166 -0.97 -8.00 9.78
CA CYS A 166 -0.36 -8.43 8.51
C CYS A 166 -0.24 -7.28 7.51
N THR A 167 -1.21 -6.38 7.44
CA THR A 167 -1.17 -5.21 6.56
C THR A 167 -0.06 -4.24 7.00
N ALA A 168 0.07 -3.98 8.30
CA ALA A 168 1.11 -3.10 8.82
C ALA A 168 2.54 -3.65 8.58
N VAL A 169 2.76 -4.96 8.79
CA VAL A 169 4.06 -5.58 8.50
C VAL A 169 4.34 -5.62 6.99
N ALA A 170 3.33 -5.89 6.16
CA ALA A 170 3.46 -5.84 4.70
C ALA A 170 3.84 -4.43 4.19
N ALA A 171 3.34 -3.37 4.83
CA ALA A 171 3.73 -2.00 4.48
C ALA A 171 5.23 -1.75 4.72
N TYR A 172 5.80 -2.27 5.82
CA TYR A 172 7.24 -2.19 6.06
C TYR A 172 8.04 -3.04 5.07
N ALA A 173 7.59 -4.26 4.79
CA ALA A 173 8.20 -5.11 3.76
C ALA A 173 8.19 -4.47 2.38
N GLN A 174 7.13 -3.75 2.03
CA GLN A 174 7.07 -2.99 0.78
C GLN A 174 8.06 -1.83 0.76
N ALA A 175 8.20 -1.08 1.85
CA ALA A 175 9.20 -0.02 1.97
C ALA A 175 10.63 -0.59 1.83
N CYS A 176 10.91 -1.75 2.43
CA CYS A 176 12.17 -2.47 2.25
C CYS A 176 12.42 -2.86 0.79
N ASN A 177 11.41 -3.42 0.11
CA ASN A 177 11.50 -3.81 -1.30
C ASN A 177 11.90 -2.61 -2.19
N GLU A 178 11.35 -1.44 -1.91
CA GLU A 178 11.67 -0.20 -2.65
C GLU A 178 13.05 0.35 -2.36
N ALA A 179 13.53 0.15 -1.13
CA ALA A 179 14.91 0.43 -0.76
C ALA A 179 15.90 -0.65 -1.27
N GLY A 180 15.42 -1.62 -2.05
CA GLY A 180 16.22 -2.67 -2.69
C GLY A 180 16.50 -3.88 -1.79
N VAL A 181 15.77 -4.05 -0.69
CA VAL A 181 15.93 -5.16 0.25
C VAL A 181 14.68 -6.03 0.23
N CYS A 182 14.80 -7.22 -0.37
CA CYS A 182 13.72 -8.19 -0.42
C CYS A 182 13.70 -9.07 0.84
N VAL A 183 12.63 -8.98 1.64
CA VAL A 183 12.51 -9.70 2.92
C VAL A 183 11.42 -10.76 2.87
N ALA A 184 11.79 -12.01 3.14
CA ALA A 184 10.84 -13.10 3.33
C ALA A 184 10.39 -13.18 4.80
N TRP A 185 9.26 -12.56 5.11
CA TRP A 185 8.79 -12.39 6.49
C TRP A 185 7.59 -13.27 6.86
N ARG A 186 6.82 -13.75 5.88
CA ARG A 186 5.66 -14.62 6.09
C ARG A 186 6.09 -16.06 6.38
N THR A 187 5.32 -16.73 7.22
CA THR A 187 5.47 -18.16 7.54
C THR A 187 4.09 -18.82 7.60
N PRO A 188 3.98 -20.16 7.69
CA PRO A 188 2.70 -20.81 7.91
C PRO A 188 1.94 -20.30 9.15
N ASP A 189 2.67 -19.86 10.18
CA ASP A 189 2.11 -19.35 11.43
C ASP A 189 1.93 -17.82 11.43
N ILE A 190 2.67 -17.09 10.58
CA ILE A 190 2.67 -15.63 10.50
C ILE A 190 2.19 -15.20 9.13
N CYS A 191 0.95 -14.73 9.08
CA CYS A 191 0.34 -14.10 7.90
C CYS A 191 0.46 -14.96 6.62
N PRO A 192 0.02 -16.24 6.63
CA PRO A 192 0.19 -17.13 5.49
C PRO A 192 -0.54 -16.63 4.23
N VAL A 193 0.01 -16.96 3.06
CA VAL A 193 -0.57 -16.68 1.73
C VAL A 193 -0.71 -18.01 0.98
N TYR A 194 -1.90 -18.27 0.44
CA TYR A 194 -2.26 -19.54 -0.19
C TYR A 194 -2.22 -19.44 -1.72
N CYS A 195 -1.02 -19.39 -2.31
CA CYS A 195 -0.86 -19.29 -3.77
C CYS A 195 -1.14 -20.61 -4.51
N ASP A 196 -1.02 -21.74 -3.82
CA ASP A 196 -1.33 -23.07 -4.34
C ASP A 196 -2.82 -23.26 -4.63
N TYR A 197 -3.69 -22.46 -4.03
CA TYR A 197 -5.12 -22.37 -4.38
C TYR A 197 -5.36 -22.16 -5.88
N TYR A 198 -4.44 -21.48 -6.58
CA TYR A 198 -4.55 -21.21 -8.01
C TYR A 198 -4.03 -22.35 -8.90
N ASN A 199 -3.46 -23.41 -8.31
CA ASN A 199 -2.99 -24.59 -9.06
C ASN A 199 -4.11 -25.64 -9.18
N ASN A 200 -4.19 -26.30 -10.34
CA ASN A 200 -4.99 -27.53 -10.42
C ASN A 200 -4.27 -28.68 -9.71
N PRO A 201 -4.97 -29.78 -9.34
CA PRO A 201 -4.33 -30.95 -8.76
C PRO A 201 -3.20 -31.49 -9.66
N GLY A 202 -1.97 -31.46 -9.15
CA GLY A 202 -0.76 -31.90 -9.87
C GLY A 202 0.01 -30.78 -10.58
N ASP A 203 -0.54 -29.57 -10.67
CA ASP A 203 0.14 -28.39 -11.18
C ASP A 203 0.95 -27.69 -10.06
N CYS A 204 2.03 -27.03 -10.45
CA CYS A 204 2.88 -26.22 -9.56
C CYS A 204 3.31 -24.95 -10.29
N LEU A 205 2.34 -24.18 -10.76
CA LEU A 205 2.56 -23.01 -11.61
C LEU A 205 2.53 -21.72 -10.79
N TRP A 206 1.61 -21.58 -9.85
CA TRP A 206 1.51 -20.40 -9.00
C TRP A 206 2.35 -20.54 -7.75
N HIS A 207 3.25 -19.57 -7.56
CA HIS A 207 4.18 -19.52 -6.44
C HIS A 207 4.10 -18.18 -5.73
N TYR A 208 4.32 -18.21 -4.42
CA TYR A 208 4.49 -16.99 -3.64
C TYR A 208 5.86 -16.37 -3.94
N SER A 209 5.86 -15.07 -4.19
CA SER A 209 7.07 -14.26 -4.33
C SER A 209 6.97 -13.01 -3.44
N THR A 210 8.00 -12.78 -2.65
CA THR A 210 8.11 -11.68 -1.69
C THR A 210 8.35 -10.33 -2.35
N CYS A 211 8.94 -10.33 -3.54
CA CYS A 211 9.41 -9.14 -4.23
C CYS A 211 9.48 -9.38 -5.75
N HIS A 212 8.37 -9.82 -6.36
CA HIS A 212 8.38 -10.08 -7.79
C HIS A 212 8.46 -8.78 -8.58
N THR A 213 9.24 -8.78 -9.65
CA THR A 213 9.25 -7.67 -10.59
C THR A 213 7.93 -7.63 -11.36
N PRO A 214 7.14 -6.55 -11.27
CA PRO A 214 5.81 -6.47 -11.87
C PRO A 214 5.86 -6.43 -13.40
N CYS A 215 7.05 -6.23 -13.98
CA CYS A 215 7.27 -6.25 -15.41
C CYS A 215 7.64 -7.66 -15.90
N TYR A 216 6.65 -8.39 -16.42
CA TYR A 216 6.83 -9.70 -17.04
C TYR A 216 5.88 -9.87 -18.23
N LYS A 217 6.15 -10.88 -19.06
CA LYS A 217 5.38 -11.14 -20.28
C LYS A 217 3.99 -11.64 -19.94
N THR A 218 2.99 -10.93 -20.45
CA THR A 218 1.57 -11.33 -20.38
C THR A 218 0.92 -11.17 -21.75
N CYS A 219 -0.28 -11.71 -21.96
CA CYS A 219 -1.05 -11.50 -23.19
C CYS A 219 -1.30 -10.00 -23.47
N LEU A 220 -1.38 -9.19 -22.40
CA LEU A 220 -1.54 -7.74 -22.47
C LEU A 220 -0.19 -6.98 -22.44
N ASN A 221 0.94 -7.66 -22.32
CA ASN A 221 2.29 -7.12 -22.42
C ASN A 221 3.27 -8.18 -23.00
N PRO A 222 3.13 -8.55 -24.28
CA PRO A 222 3.89 -9.67 -24.85
C PRO A 222 5.39 -9.39 -24.95
N GLN A 223 5.78 -8.11 -25.03
CA GLN A 223 7.18 -7.70 -25.08
C GLN A 223 7.83 -7.66 -23.68
N GLY A 224 7.03 -7.63 -22.61
CA GLY A 224 7.55 -7.47 -21.24
C GLY A 224 8.22 -6.12 -21.04
N ILE A 225 7.80 -5.08 -21.77
CA ILE A 225 8.30 -3.72 -21.65
C ILE A 225 7.33 -2.94 -20.78
N CYS A 226 7.84 -2.24 -19.77
CA CYS A 226 7.04 -1.39 -18.90
C CYS A 226 7.64 0.01 -18.88
N SER A 227 6.81 1.01 -19.15
CA SER A 227 7.23 2.41 -19.30
C SER A 227 7.52 3.11 -17.98
N GLN A 228 7.04 2.54 -16.86
CA GLN A 228 7.22 3.08 -15.52
C GLN A 228 7.75 2.01 -14.56
N PRO A 229 8.65 2.38 -13.63
CA PRO A 229 9.13 1.48 -12.60
C PRO A 229 8.03 1.32 -11.54
N THR A 230 7.08 0.43 -11.79
CA THR A 230 6.27 -0.10 -10.68
C THR A 230 7.23 -0.84 -9.73
N PRO A 231 7.16 -0.59 -8.41
CA PRO A 231 8.06 -1.23 -7.47
C PRO A 231 7.84 -2.74 -7.48
N ASN A 232 8.80 -3.50 -6.98
CA ASN A 232 8.59 -4.94 -6.76
C ASN A 232 7.41 -5.12 -5.80
N LEU A 233 6.51 -6.04 -6.13
CA LEU A 233 5.28 -6.28 -5.38
C LEU A 233 5.18 -7.72 -4.90
N GLU A 234 4.79 -7.87 -3.65
CA GLU A 234 4.53 -9.15 -3.01
C GLU A 234 3.28 -9.83 -3.60
N GLY A 235 3.30 -11.15 -3.73
CA GLY A 235 2.10 -11.95 -3.98
C GLY A 235 2.32 -13.24 -4.74
N CYS A 236 1.23 -13.73 -5.34
CA CYS A 236 1.23 -14.97 -6.11
C CYS A 236 1.50 -14.67 -7.58
N TYR A 237 2.49 -15.34 -8.16
CA TYR A 237 2.87 -15.18 -9.56
C TYR A 237 3.00 -16.54 -10.25
N PRO A 238 2.58 -16.66 -11.51
CA PRO A 238 2.72 -17.89 -12.27
C PRO A 238 4.14 -18.02 -12.83
N GLN A 239 4.68 -19.23 -12.77
CA GLN A 239 5.85 -19.67 -13.52
C GLN A 239 5.37 -20.44 -14.74
N CYS A 240 5.25 -19.73 -15.86
CA CYS A 240 4.78 -20.33 -17.11
C CYS A 240 5.78 -21.36 -17.68
N PRO A 241 5.31 -22.49 -18.20
CA PRO A 241 6.18 -23.48 -18.84
C PRO A 241 6.75 -22.94 -20.16
N ASN A 242 7.89 -23.49 -20.58
CA ASN A 242 8.62 -23.00 -21.77
C ASN A 242 7.79 -23.08 -23.06
N GLU A 243 6.87 -24.03 -23.15
CA GLU A 243 5.98 -24.22 -24.31
C GLU A 243 4.90 -23.14 -24.40
N LYS A 244 4.57 -22.49 -23.28
CA LYS A 244 3.57 -21.41 -23.18
C LYS A 244 4.07 -20.30 -22.23
N PRO A 245 5.13 -19.55 -22.59
CA PRO A 245 5.86 -18.66 -21.68
C PRO A 245 5.19 -17.29 -21.47
N ILE A 246 3.91 -17.17 -21.80
CA ILE A 246 3.13 -15.92 -21.71
C ILE A 246 1.94 -16.21 -20.81
N PHE A 247 1.79 -15.41 -19.76
CA PHE A 247 0.63 -15.41 -18.87
C PHE A 247 -0.59 -14.74 -19.50
#